data_AF-X1JN78-F1
#
_entry.id   AF-X1JN78-F1
#
_cell.length_a   1.000
_cell.length_b   1.000
_cell.length_c   1.000
_cell.angle_alpha   90.00
_cell.angle_beta   90.00
_cell.angle_gamma   90.00
#
_symmetry.space_group_name_H-M   'P 1'
#
loop_
_entity.id
_entity.type
_entity.pdbx_description
1 polymer ?
#
loop_
_entity_poly.entity_id
_entity_poly.type
_entity_poly.pdbx_seq_one_letter_code
_entity_poly.pdbx_strand_id
1 'polypeptide(L)' 'GRISAAINQRFNNYYGVRFGFFGFWEVIEDYEVAKALLDRAREWVKDRRMAVLRGPGEYSNAIHERQGILVDGFQYPPT' A
#
# COMPACT_ATOMS: atom_id res chain seq x y z
N GLY A 1 -11.40 9.72 2.67
CA GLY A 1 -10.80 8.80 1.70
C GLY A 1 -10.94 7.36 2.18
N ARG A 2 -10.40 6.41 1.43
CA ARG A 2 -10.39 4.97 1.75
C ARG A 2 -8.99 4.40 1.53
N ILE A 3 -8.69 3.32 2.25
CA ILE A 3 -7.42 2.58 2.15
C ILE A 3 -7.69 1.12 2.52
N SER A 4 -7.05 0.20 1.80
CA SER A 4 -6.98 -1.21 2.17
C SER A 4 -5.63 -1.52 2.81
N ALA A 5 -5.63 -2.38 3.83
CA ALA A 5 -4.42 -2.97 4.40
C ALA A 5 -4.56 -4.49 4.42
N ALA A 6 -3.50 -5.19 4.00
CA ALA A 6 -3.52 -6.63 3.84
C ALA A 6 -2.21 -7.28 4.28
N ILE A 7 -2.27 -8.56 4.63
CA ILE A 7 -1.10 -9.38 4.94
C ILE A 7 -1.16 -10.63 4.08
N ASN A 8 -0.16 -10.83 3.22
CA ASN A 8 0.01 -12.10 2.52
C ASN A 8 0.94 -13.00 3.34
N GLN A 9 0.34 -13.89 4.12
CA GLN A 9 1.08 -14.85 4.93
C GLN A 9 1.93 -15.81 4.08
N ARG A 10 1.44 -16.23 2.91
CA ARG A 10 2.18 -17.13 2.01
C ARG A 10 3.45 -16.45 1.49
N PHE A 11 3.37 -15.19 1.07
CA PHE A 11 4.53 -14.39 0.64
C PHE A 11 5.53 -14.22 1.78
N ASN A 12 5.06 -13.79 2.95
CA ASN A 12 5.91 -13.60 4.13
C ASN A 12 6.64 -14.89 4.53
N ASN A 13 5.94 -16.03 4.50
CA ASN A 13 6.53 -17.33 4.80
C ASN A 13 7.54 -17.78 3.74
N TYR A 14 7.22 -17.59 2.45
CA TYR A 14 8.10 -18.00 1.35
C TYR A 14 9.41 -17.19 1.32
N TYR A 15 9.35 -15.88 1.55
CA TYR A 15 10.52 -14.99 1.52
C TYR A 15 11.18 -14.76 2.89
N GLY A 16 10.61 -15.29 3.98
CA GLY A 16 11.12 -15.06 5.34
C GLY A 16 11.03 -13.60 5.80
N VAL A 17 10.04 -12.85 5.31
CA VAL A 17 9.85 -11.42 5.60
C VAL A 17 8.58 -11.17 6.41
N ARG A 18 8.43 -9.96 6.97
CA ARG A 18 7.25 -9.55 7.76
C ARG A 18 6.63 -8.30 7.17
N PHE A 19 6.06 -8.41 5.97
CA PHE A 19 5.46 -7.28 5.26
C PHE A 19 3.94 -7.27 5.43
N GLY A 20 3.41 -6.07 5.72
CA GLY A 20 2.04 -5.70 5.41
C GLY A 20 2.01 -4.87 4.13
N PHE A 21 0.86 -4.87 3.46
CA PHE A 21 0.64 -4.18 2.20
C PHE A 21 -0.48 -3.15 2.36
N PHE A 22 -0.41 -2.05 1.61
CA PHE A 22 -1.54 -1.13 1.44
C PHE A 22 -1.82 -0.83 -0.03
N GLY A 23 -3.10 -0.64 -0.34
CA GLY A 23 -3.60 -0.43 -1.70
C GLY A 23 -5.00 0.16 -1.70
N PHE A 24 -5.59 0.32 -2.90
CA PHE A 24 -6.89 0.95 -3.11
C PHE A 24 -7.04 2.27 -2.33
N TRP A 25 -5.94 3.04 -2.29
CA TRP A 25 -5.85 4.28 -1.55
C TRP A 25 -6.41 5.41 -2.38
N GLU A 26 -7.46 6.03 -1.87
CA GLU A 26 -8.09 7.20 -2.47
C GLU A 26 -8.34 8.24 -1.39
N VAL A 27 -7.96 9.47 -1.70
CA VAL A 27 -8.05 10.60 -0.79
C VAL A 27 -8.48 11.82 -1.58
N ILE A 28 -9.22 12.71 -0.94
CA ILE A 28 -9.38 14.09 -1.42
C ILE A 28 -8.04 14.82 -1.33
N GLU A 29 -7.91 15.99 -1.96
CA GLU A 29 -6.70 16.82 -1.88
C GLU A 29 -6.54 17.48 -0.49
N ASP A 30 -6.35 16.65 0.53
CA ASP A 30 -6.18 17.03 1.93
C ASP A 30 -5.11 16.14 2.56
N TYR A 31 -4.03 16.76 3.01
CA TYR A 31 -2.89 16.08 3.62
C TYR A 31 -3.24 15.40 4.95
N GLU A 32 -4.08 16.01 5.78
CA GLU A 32 -4.45 15.44 7.08
C GLU A 32 -5.28 14.17 6.90
N VAL A 33 -6.17 14.16 5.90
CA VAL A 33 -6.93 12.95 5.55
C VAL A 33 -6.01 11.87 4.98
N ALA A 34 -5.05 12.23 4.12
CA ALA A 34 -4.05 11.30 3.57
C ALA A 34 -3.24 10.65 4.69
N LYS A 35 -2.69 11.48 5.58
CA LYS A 35 -1.88 11.08 6.72
C LYS A 35 -2.66 10.15 7.65
N ALA A 36 -3.89 10.52 8.03
CA ALA A 36 -4.72 9.71 8.94
C ALA A 36 -5.00 8.30 8.38
N LEU A 37 -5.27 8.17 7.07
CA LEU A 37 -5.50 6.88 6.43
C LEU A 37 -4.24 6.00 6.42
N LEU A 38 -3.10 6.58 6.05
CA LEU A 38 -1.82 5.86 6.01
C LEU A 38 -1.34 5.46 7.41
N ASP A 39 -1.50 6.34 8.41
CA ASP A 39 -1.18 6.04 9.81
C ASP A 39 -2.04 4.87 10.31
N ARG A 40 -3.34 4.86 10.01
CA ARG A 40 -4.24 3.77 10.41
C ARG A 40 -3.86 2.43 9.78
N ALA A 41 -3.48 2.42 8.51
CA ALA A 41 -2.99 1.21 7.83
C ALA A 41 -1.67 0.71 8.44
N ARG A 42 -0.74 1.64 8.76
CA ARG A 42 0.53 1.32 9.42
C ARG A 42 0.31 0.70 10.80
N GLU A 43 -0.58 1.27 11.61
CA GLU A 43 -0.93 0.73 12.92
C GLU A 43 -1.53 -0.68 12.80
N TRP A 44 -2.47 -0.87 11.88
CA TRP A 44 -3.14 -2.15 11.69
C TRP A 44 -2.18 -3.31 11.34
N VAL A 45 -1.15 -3.05 10.53
CA VAL A 45 -0.11 -4.05 10.20
C VAL A 45 0.88 -4.25 11.34
N LYS A 46 1.20 -3.17 12.09
CA LYS A 46 2.09 -3.23 13.26
C LYS A 46 1.49 -4.07 14.38
N ASP A 47 0.20 -3.93 14.65
CA ASP A 47 -0.54 -4.73 15.64
C ASP A 47 -0.52 -6.24 15.30
N ARG A 48 -0.32 -6.56 14.01
CA ARG A 48 -0.19 -7.93 13.49
C ARG A 48 1.27 -8.36 13.31
N ARG A 49 2.20 -7.67 13.96
CA ARG A 49 3.65 -7.96 14.00
C ARG A 49 4.36 -7.88 12.65
N MET A 50 3.80 -7.12 11.70
CA MET A 50 4.53 -6.77 10.48
C MET A 50 5.53 -5.65 10.77
N ALA A 51 6.69 -5.71 10.12
CA ALA A 51 7.78 -4.76 10.31
C ALA A 51 7.78 -3.63 9.26
N VAL A 52 7.19 -3.88 8.09
CA VAL A 52 7.17 -2.95 6.97
C VAL A 52 5.74 -2.85 6.42
N LEU A 53 5.30 -1.63 6.09
CA LEU A 53 4.12 -1.38 5.28
C LEU A 53 4.58 -1.04 3.85
N ARG A 54 4.19 -1.84 2.86
CA ARG A 54 4.61 -1.72 1.46
C ARG A 54 3.44 -1.36 0.54
N GLY A 55 3.66 -0.47 -0.42
CA GLY A 55 2.65 -0.05 -1.39
C GLY A 55 3.04 1.26 -2.07
N PRO A 56 2.10 1.92 -2.78
CA PRO A 56 0.71 1.48 -2.97
C PRO A 56 0.61 0.32 -3.98
N GLY A 57 -0.26 -0.65 -3.69
CA GLY A 57 -0.66 -1.69 -4.64
C GLY A 57 -1.71 -2.63 -4.07
N GLU A 58 -2.55 -3.22 -4.93
CA GLU A 58 -3.83 -3.90 -4.59
C GLU A 58 -3.89 -4.60 -3.22
N TYR A 59 -3.67 -5.93 -3.16
CA TYR A 59 -3.77 -6.73 -1.93
C TYR A 59 -2.42 -7.30 -1.50
N SER A 60 -1.64 -7.85 -2.43
CA SER A 60 -0.25 -8.21 -2.17
C SER A 60 0.49 -8.31 -3.49
N ASN A 61 1.55 -7.53 -3.63
CA ASN A 61 2.21 -7.30 -4.91
C ASN A 61 3.34 -8.32 -5.09
N ALA A 62 3.01 -9.56 -4.72
CA ALA A 62 3.92 -10.59 -4.28
C ALA A 62 4.59 -11.32 -5.43
N ILE A 63 4.06 -11.20 -6.66
CA ILE A 63 4.39 -12.18 -7.68
C ILE A 63 4.85 -11.58 -9.02
N HIS A 64 4.22 -10.57 -9.63
CA HIS A 64 4.64 -10.16 -11.00
C HIS A 64 4.48 -8.68 -11.38
N GLU A 65 4.29 -7.78 -10.43
CA GLU A 65 3.98 -6.38 -10.76
C GLU A 65 5.16 -5.43 -10.53
N ARG A 66 5.58 -4.73 -11.58
CA ARG A 66 6.29 -3.47 -11.43
C ARG A 66 5.26 -2.42 -11.07
N GLN A 67 5.27 -1.99 -9.82
CA GLN A 67 4.35 -0.96 -9.37
C GLN A 67 4.96 0.42 -9.54
N GLY A 68 4.13 1.32 -10.02
CA GLY A 68 4.44 2.72 -10.18
C GLY A 68 3.17 3.52 -9.94
N ILE A 69 3.37 4.78 -9.56
CA ILE A 69 2.32 5.79 -9.54
C ILE A 69 2.69 6.86 -10.55
N LEU A 70 1.69 7.44 -11.20
CA LEU A 70 1.89 8.66 -11.96
C LEU A 70 2.00 9.81 -10.96
N VAL A 71 3.19 10.41 -10.87
CA VAL A 71 3.45 11.56 -10.00
C VAL A 71 3.43 12.87 -10.79
N ASP A 72 3.67 12.79 -12.10
CA ASP A 72 3.68 13.91 -13.03
C ASP A 72 3.33 13.39 -14.45
N GLY A 73 2.95 14.26 -15.38
CA GLY A 73 2.62 13.92 -16.76
C GLY A 73 1.13 13.74 -17.04
N PHE A 74 0.25 14.19 -16.14
CA PHE A 74 -1.21 14.12 -16.29
C PHE A 74 -1.76 14.90 -17.51
N GLN A 75 -0.95 15.79 -18.09
CA GLN A 75 -1.27 16.57 -19.29
C GLN A 75 -1.14 15.77 -20.60
N TYR A 76 -0.53 14.59 -20.57
CA TYR A 76 -0.34 13.75 -21.75
C TYR A 76 -1.31 12.56 -21.74
N PRO A 77 -1.86 12.17 -22.90
CA PRO A 77 -2.62 10.93 -22.98
C PRO A 77 -1.71 9.72 -22.70
N PRO A 78 -2.25 8.62 -22.14
CA PRO A 78 -1.50 7.37 -22.07
C PRO A 78 -1.12 6.94 -23.49
N THR A 79 0.17 6.70 -23.74
CA THR A 79 0.68 6.13 -25.00
C THR A 79 0.60 4.61 -24.99
#